data_AF-A0A432GKW3-F1
#
_entry.id   AF-A0A432GKW3-F1
#
_cell.length_a   1.000
_cell.length_b   1.000
_cell.length_c   1.000
_cell.angle_alpha   90.00
_cell.angle_beta   90.00
_cell.angle_gamma   90.00
#
_symmetry.space_group_name_H-M   'P 1'
#
loop_
_entity.id
_entity.type
_entity.pdbx_description
1 polymer ?
#
loop_
_entity_poly.entity_id
_entity_poly.type
_entity_poly.pdbx_seq_one_letter_code
_entity_poly.pdbx_strand_id
1 'polypeptide(L)'
;MNPVEVFEGESPVILGQPHGGTFIPAKVASQFNANGLKIADTDWHIHRLYKGLLPQATVVQATFNRYLIDVNRDPSGKSLYPGLVTTELCPTLDFEGQDIYNKGAEPDAQEIESRLQTYHTAYHAALLEQLNRIKKKYGIVLLFDCHSIRSYLPNLFEGALPELNLGTNNGKSCDSKIEKVAIDMCEKDGRYKMRRTKRV
;
A
#
# COMPACT_ATOMS: atom_id res chain seq x y z
N MET A 1 -18.26 5.68 -8.33
CA MET A 1 -16.79 5.71 -8.38
C MET A 1 -16.32 4.26 -8.47
N ASN A 2 -15.32 3.98 -9.31
CA ASN A 2 -14.74 2.64 -9.42
C ASN A 2 -13.57 2.49 -8.43
N PRO A 3 -13.62 1.61 -7.40
CA PRO A 3 -12.63 1.57 -6.32
C PRO A 3 -11.23 1.14 -6.78
N VAL A 4 -11.13 0.50 -7.95
CA VAL A 4 -9.88 -0.05 -8.47
C VAL A 4 -9.76 0.22 -9.96
N GLU A 5 -8.62 0.75 -10.38
CA GLU A 5 -8.25 0.84 -11.79
C GLU A 5 -7.23 -0.26 -12.13
N VAL A 6 -7.48 -0.95 -13.23
CA VAL A 6 -6.58 -2.00 -13.75
C VAL A 6 -6.12 -1.60 -15.15
N PHE A 7 -4.81 -1.54 -15.34
CA PHE A 7 -4.17 -1.36 -16.63
C PHE A 7 -3.48 -2.66 -16.97
N GLU A 8 -4.10 -3.48 -17.80
CA GLU A 8 -3.55 -4.79 -18.15
C GLU A 8 -2.30 -4.65 -19.03
N GLY A 9 -1.26 -5.39 -18.65
CA GLY A 9 -0.05 -5.57 -19.42
C GLY A 9 0.22 -7.04 -19.71
N GLU A 10 1.29 -7.27 -20.46
CA GLU A 10 1.66 -8.56 -21.03
C GLU A 10 3.00 -9.10 -20.49
N SER A 11 3.52 -8.60 -19.37
CA SER A 11 4.74 -9.12 -18.72
C SER A 11 4.41 -9.98 -17.49
N PRO A 12 5.38 -10.75 -16.95
CA PRO A 12 5.18 -11.49 -15.70
C PRO A 12 5.18 -10.59 -14.45
N VAL A 13 5.17 -9.26 -14.60
CA VAL A 13 5.23 -8.30 -13.49
C VAL A 13 3.87 -7.60 -13.31
N ILE A 14 3.45 -7.51 -12.05
CA ILE A 14 2.30 -6.70 -11.62
C ILE A 14 2.81 -5.62 -10.67
N LEU A 15 2.39 -4.38 -10.88
CA LEU A 15 2.62 -3.25 -9.98
C LEU A 15 1.32 -2.99 -9.18
N GLY A 16 1.31 -3.37 -7.91
CA GLY A 16 0.22 -3.05 -6.98
C GLY A 16 0.42 -1.66 -6.40
N GLN A 17 -0.62 -0.82 -6.39
CA GLN A 17 -0.56 0.56 -5.90
C GLN A 17 -1.73 0.80 -4.95
N PRO A 18 -1.62 0.36 -3.69
CA PRO A 18 -2.75 0.35 -2.76
C PRO A 18 -3.07 1.73 -2.16
N HIS A 19 -2.13 2.67 -2.17
CA HIS A 19 -2.20 3.89 -1.32
C HIS A 19 -2.06 5.21 -2.07
N GLY A 20 -2.11 5.20 -3.41
CA GLY A 20 -2.05 6.41 -4.23
C GLY A 20 -3.39 7.13 -4.43
N GLY A 21 -4.50 6.50 -4.08
CA GLY A 21 -5.85 7.03 -4.20
C GLY A 21 -6.16 8.14 -3.18
N THR A 22 -7.02 9.07 -3.57
CA THR A 22 -7.41 10.22 -2.73
C THR A 22 -8.91 10.32 -2.51
N PHE A 23 -9.71 9.48 -3.16
CA PHE A 23 -11.15 9.53 -2.99
C PHE A 23 -11.57 9.12 -1.58
N ILE A 24 -12.42 9.94 -0.97
CA ILE A 24 -13.12 9.66 0.29
C ILE A 24 -14.59 10.02 0.07
N PRO A 25 -15.56 9.13 0.37
CA PRO A 25 -16.98 9.46 0.33
C PRO A 25 -17.31 10.67 1.20
N ALA A 26 -18.21 11.55 0.75
CA ALA A 26 -18.58 12.76 1.48
C ALA A 26 -19.04 12.48 2.93
N LYS A 27 -19.77 11.37 3.15
CA LYS A 27 -20.16 10.92 4.49
C LYS A 27 -18.94 10.70 5.40
N VAL A 28 -17.92 9.98 4.92
CA VAL A 28 -16.69 9.72 5.68
C VAL A 28 -15.86 11.00 5.85
N ALA A 29 -15.75 11.82 4.80
CA ALA A 29 -15.04 13.09 4.89
C ALA A 29 -15.65 14.03 5.94
N SER A 30 -16.97 14.01 6.14
CA SER A 30 -17.64 14.80 7.20
C SER A 30 -17.35 14.31 8.62
N GLN A 31 -16.90 13.06 8.78
CA GLN A 31 -16.47 12.51 10.07
C GLN A 31 -15.02 12.90 10.41
N PHE A 32 -14.19 13.23 9.42
CA PHE A 32 -12.80 13.63 9.65
C PHE A 32 -12.68 15.00 10.31
N ASN A 33 -11.64 15.13 11.15
CA ASN A 33 -11.22 16.41 11.67
C ASN A 33 -10.30 17.13 10.65
N ALA A 34 -9.81 18.32 11.01
CA ALA A 34 -8.91 19.09 10.16
C ALA A 34 -7.59 18.35 9.81
N ASN A 35 -7.14 17.41 10.65
CA ASN A 35 -5.97 16.58 10.38
C ASN A 35 -6.29 15.48 9.36
N GLY A 36 -7.38 14.73 9.54
CA GLY A 36 -7.78 13.66 8.62
C GLY A 36 -8.05 14.16 7.20
N LEU A 37 -8.60 15.36 7.05
CA LEU A 37 -8.82 15.99 5.76
C LEU A 37 -7.52 16.31 4.99
N LYS A 38 -6.36 16.32 5.65
CA LYS A 38 -5.06 16.48 4.98
C LYS A 38 -4.64 15.24 4.21
N ILE A 39 -5.19 14.06 4.54
CA ILE A 39 -4.82 12.76 3.96
C ILE A 39 -3.29 12.57 3.87
N ALA A 40 -2.60 12.93 4.96
CA ALA A 40 -1.15 13.13 4.99
C ALA A 40 -0.34 11.85 4.70
N ASP A 41 -0.93 10.68 4.96
CA ASP A 41 -0.27 9.37 4.80
C ASP A 41 -0.55 8.72 3.44
N THR A 42 -1.10 9.48 2.50
CA THR A 42 -1.20 9.07 1.09
C THR A 42 0.18 8.86 0.51
N ASP A 43 0.31 7.85 -0.35
CA ASP A 43 1.51 7.59 -1.13
C ASP A 43 1.56 8.59 -2.32
N TRP A 44 1.78 9.85 -1.98
CA TRP A 44 1.70 10.95 -2.92
C TRP A 44 2.62 10.73 -4.11
N HIS A 45 2.06 10.93 -5.31
CA HIS A 45 2.74 10.78 -6.60
C HIS A 45 3.17 9.36 -6.98
N ILE A 46 2.77 8.32 -6.23
CA ILE A 46 3.15 6.94 -6.57
C ILE A 46 2.71 6.53 -7.99
N HIS A 47 1.51 6.93 -8.41
CA HIS A 47 1.02 6.67 -9.78
C HIS A 47 1.93 7.34 -10.83
N ARG A 48 2.42 8.56 -10.56
CA ARG A 48 3.32 9.30 -11.47
C ARG A 48 4.71 8.68 -11.50
N LEU A 49 5.23 8.26 -10.35
CA LEU A 49 6.57 7.66 -10.23
C LEU A 49 6.70 6.40 -11.10
N TYR A 50 5.66 5.57 -11.13
CA TYR A 50 5.67 4.31 -11.87
C TYR A 50 5.10 4.41 -13.29
N LYS A 51 4.47 5.55 -13.66
CA LYS A 51 3.83 5.71 -14.96
C LYS A 51 4.82 5.52 -16.10
N GLY A 52 4.60 4.48 -16.91
CA GLY A 52 5.42 4.18 -18.08
C GLY A 52 6.82 3.65 -17.78
N LEU A 53 7.17 3.41 -16.51
CA LEU A 53 8.48 2.86 -16.12
C LEU A 53 8.65 1.43 -16.63
N LEU A 54 7.57 0.64 -16.58
CA LEU A 54 7.51 -0.70 -17.14
C LEU A 54 6.22 -0.85 -17.96
N PRO A 55 6.20 -0.41 -19.24
CA PRO A 55 4.96 -0.30 -20.03
C PRO A 55 4.20 -1.62 -20.23
N GLN A 56 4.90 -2.75 -20.13
CA GLN A 56 4.33 -4.09 -20.26
C GLN A 56 3.84 -4.67 -18.93
N ALA A 57 4.03 -3.99 -17.80
CA ALA A 57 3.52 -4.43 -16.52
C ALA A 57 2.01 -4.25 -16.43
N THR A 58 1.34 -5.18 -15.76
CA THR A 58 -0.03 -4.91 -15.30
C THR A 58 0.04 -3.99 -14.10
N VAL A 59 -0.85 -3.00 -14.01
CA VAL A 59 -0.92 -2.08 -12.86
C VAL A 59 -2.31 -2.19 -12.24
N VAL A 60 -2.37 -2.38 -10.92
CA VAL A 60 -3.61 -2.43 -10.13
C VAL A 60 -3.56 -1.34 -9.08
N GLN A 61 -4.45 -0.34 -9.18
CA GLN A 61 -4.41 0.86 -8.36
C GLN A 61 -5.70 1.02 -7.57
N ALA A 62 -5.59 1.28 -6.27
CA ALA A 62 -6.73 1.76 -5.49
C ALA A 62 -6.99 3.24 -5.80
N THR A 63 -8.26 3.60 -6.02
CA THR A 63 -8.65 5.00 -6.31
C THR A 63 -9.08 5.77 -5.06
N PHE A 64 -9.30 5.05 -3.95
CA PHE A 64 -9.69 5.60 -2.65
C PHE A 64 -8.50 5.75 -1.71
N ASN A 65 -8.67 6.60 -0.69
CA ASN A 65 -7.63 6.90 0.27
C ASN A 65 -7.49 5.84 1.37
N ARG A 66 -6.27 5.62 1.86
CA ARG A 66 -5.99 4.66 2.94
C ARG A 66 -6.69 4.99 4.27
N TYR A 67 -7.02 6.25 4.54
CA TYR A 67 -7.79 6.62 5.74
C TYR A 67 -9.25 6.15 5.66
N LEU A 68 -9.76 5.90 4.46
CA LEU A 68 -11.06 5.22 4.31
C LEU A 68 -10.93 3.76 4.75
N ILE A 69 -9.97 3.05 4.18
CA ILE A 69 -9.60 1.68 4.55
C ILE A 69 -8.23 1.35 3.94
N ASP A 70 -7.34 0.79 4.74
CA ASP A 70 -6.00 0.40 4.33
C ASP A 70 -6.03 -1.03 3.76
N VAL A 71 -5.97 -1.16 2.44
CA VAL A 71 -5.99 -2.47 1.77
C VAL A 71 -4.71 -3.29 1.93
N ASN A 72 -3.66 -2.71 2.53
CA ASN A 72 -2.45 -3.42 2.91
C ASN A 72 -2.49 -3.88 4.39
N ARG A 73 -3.69 -4.00 4.97
CA ARG A 73 -3.94 -4.60 6.28
C ARG A 73 -4.82 -5.84 6.15
N ASP A 74 -4.63 -6.75 7.11
CA ASP A 74 -5.41 -7.97 7.22
C ASP A 74 -6.90 -7.62 7.40
N PRO A 75 -7.83 -8.24 6.65
CA PRO A 75 -9.25 -7.92 6.71
C PRO A 75 -9.87 -8.25 8.08
N SER A 76 -9.26 -9.13 8.89
CA SER A 76 -9.69 -9.39 10.27
C SER A 76 -9.20 -8.33 11.27
N GLY A 77 -8.40 -7.35 10.84
CA GLY A 77 -7.84 -6.30 11.70
C GLY A 77 -6.64 -6.75 12.55
N LYS A 78 -6.19 -8.00 12.40
CA LYS A 78 -5.02 -8.51 13.14
C LYS A 78 -3.74 -7.80 12.69
N SER A 79 -2.92 -7.38 13.65
CA SER A 79 -1.61 -6.80 13.35
C SER A 79 -0.68 -7.86 12.74
N LEU A 80 -0.03 -7.49 11.63
CA LEU A 80 0.97 -8.32 10.95
C LEU A 80 2.28 -8.43 11.75
N TYR A 81 2.54 -7.50 12.67
CA TYR A 81 3.79 -7.41 13.43
C TYR A 81 3.49 -7.30 14.93
N PRO A 82 3.23 -8.44 15.62
CA PRO A 82 2.99 -8.44 17.04
C PRO A 82 4.10 -7.71 17.81
N GLY A 83 3.72 -6.74 18.64
CA GLY A 83 4.66 -5.92 19.44
C GLY A 83 5.26 -4.71 18.72
N LEU A 84 4.89 -4.43 17.47
CA LEU A 84 5.23 -3.19 16.77
C LEU A 84 3.98 -2.31 16.62
N VAL A 85 4.18 -0.99 16.63
CA VAL A 85 3.12 -0.04 16.25
C VAL A 85 2.77 -0.26 14.78
N THR A 86 1.51 -0.58 14.51
CA THR A 86 0.97 -0.75 13.15
C THR A 86 -0.30 0.07 12.99
N THR A 87 -0.58 0.54 11.78
CA THR A 87 -1.87 1.14 11.48
C THR A 87 -2.98 0.09 11.42
N GLU A 88 -4.20 0.54 11.67
CA GLU A 88 -5.42 -0.28 11.67
C GLU A 88 -5.96 -0.47 10.25
N LEU A 89 -6.91 -1.39 10.09
CA LEU A 89 -7.63 -1.60 8.82
C LEU A 89 -8.40 -0.34 8.40
N CYS A 90 -9.12 0.29 9.32
CA CYS A 90 -9.67 1.64 9.13
C CYS A 90 -8.94 2.56 10.11
N PRO A 91 -7.88 3.27 9.67
CA PRO A 91 -7.03 4.03 10.57
C PRO A 91 -7.82 5.09 11.34
N THR A 92 -7.65 5.17 12.66
CA THR A 92 -8.15 6.27 13.50
C THR A 92 -7.08 7.32 13.80
N LEU A 93 -5.82 6.96 13.62
CA LEU A 93 -4.64 7.80 13.78
C LEU A 93 -3.86 7.91 12.46
N ASP A 94 -3.19 9.05 12.25
CA ASP A 94 -2.19 9.18 11.22
C ASP A 94 -0.84 8.53 11.63
N PHE A 95 0.14 8.54 10.74
CA PHE A 95 1.48 7.99 11.02
C PHE A 95 2.25 8.75 12.13
N GLU A 96 1.81 9.95 12.50
CA GLU A 96 2.33 10.73 13.63
C GLU A 96 1.53 10.50 14.92
N GLY A 97 0.58 9.56 14.91
CA GLY A 97 -0.22 9.19 16.07
C GLY A 97 -1.27 10.24 16.45
N GLN A 98 -1.63 11.13 15.53
CA GLN A 98 -2.67 12.14 15.74
C GLN A 98 -4.02 11.63 15.24
N ASP A 99 -5.10 11.92 16.00
CA ASP A 99 -6.46 11.58 15.61
C ASP A 99 -6.82 12.18 14.23
N ILE A 100 -7.50 11.39 13.39
CA ILE A 100 -7.98 11.85 12.08
C ILE A 100 -9.50 12.07 12.04
N TYR A 101 -10.23 11.61 13.04
CA TYR A 101 -11.68 11.80 13.18
C TYR A 101 -12.04 12.92 14.14
N ASN A 102 -13.22 13.51 13.95
CA ASN A 102 -13.87 14.26 15.01
C ASN A 102 -14.18 13.31 16.16
N LYS A 103 -14.08 13.81 17.40
CA LYS A 103 -14.28 12.98 18.60
C LYS A 103 -15.63 12.26 18.57
N GLY A 104 -15.61 10.92 18.65
CA GLY A 104 -16.82 10.10 18.65
C GLY A 104 -17.40 9.82 17.26
N ALA A 105 -16.70 10.20 16.19
CA ALA A 105 -17.07 9.94 14.80
C ALA A 105 -16.20 8.85 14.15
N GLU A 106 -15.43 8.11 14.93
CA GLU A 106 -14.65 6.96 14.49
C GLU A 106 -15.57 5.88 13.90
N PRO A 107 -15.09 5.08 12.92
CA PRO A 107 -15.94 4.07 12.28
C PRO A 107 -16.28 2.96 13.26
N ASP A 108 -17.57 2.63 13.36
CA ASP A 108 -18.03 1.47 14.11
C ASP A 108 -17.83 0.17 13.32
N ALA A 109 -18.13 -0.98 13.94
CA ALA A 109 -17.98 -2.29 13.31
C ALA A 109 -18.80 -2.45 12.02
N GLN A 110 -19.99 -1.85 11.95
CA GLN A 110 -20.85 -1.94 10.76
C GLN A 110 -20.27 -1.12 9.61
N GLU A 111 -19.72 0.06 9.92
CA GLU A 111 -19.06 0.90 8.94
C GLU A 111 -17.75 0.27 8.44
N ILE A 112 -16.96 -0.33 9.33
CA ILE A 112 -15.75 -1.08 8.95
C ILE A 112 -16.10 -2.22 7.99
N GLU A 113 -17.11 -3.03 8.31
CA GLU A 113 -17.54 -4.15 7.45
C GLU A 113 -18.02 -3.66 6.08
N SER A 114 -18.80 -2.58 6.04
CA SER A 114 -19.25 -1.97 4.79
C SER A 114 -18.08 -1.49 3.92
N ARG A 115 -17.08 -0.84 4.53
CA ARG A 115 -15.87 -0.38 3.84
C ARG A 115 -15.03 -1.57 3.33
N LEU A 116 -14.93 -2.64 4.12
CA LEU A 116 -14.26 -3.88 3.75
C LEU A 116 -14.88 -4.48 2.48
N GLN A 117 -16.20 -4.70 2.49
CA GLN A 117 -16.92 -5.29 1.36
C GLN A 117 -16.84 -4.43 0.09
N THR A 118 -16.86 -3.10 0.25
CA THR A 118 -16.95 -2.17 -0.89
C THR A 118 -15.58 -1.90 -1.53
N TYR A 119 -14.53 -1.75 -0.72
CA TYR A 119 -13.23 -1.24 -1.18
C TYR A 119 -12.12 -2.28 -1.05
N HIS A 120 -11.97 -2.89 0.14
CA HIS A 120 -10.91 -3.87 0.39
C HIS A 120 -11.08 -5.12 -0.46
N THR A 121 -12.28 -5.72 -0.41
CA THR A 121 -12.61 -6.90 -1.23
C THR A 121 -12.47 -6.61 -2.72
N ALA A 122 -12.88 -5.42 -3.18
CA ALA A 122 -12.76 -5.05 -4.59
C ALA A 122 -11.30 -4.98 -5.05
N TYR A 123 -10.42 -4.34 -4.28
CA TYR A 123 -8.98 -4.27 -4.58
C TYR A 123 -8.34 -5.66 -4.63
N HIS A 124 -8.59 -6.49 -3.61
CA HIS A 124 -8.00 -7.82 -3.54
C HIS A 124 -8.56 -8.78 -4.60
N ALA A 125 -9.85 -8.66 -4.96
CA ALA A 125 -10.42 -9.44 -6.06
C ALA A 125 -9.76 -9.10 -7.39
N ALA A 126 -9.62 -7.81 -7.71
CA ALA A 126 -8.95 -7.36 -8.92
C ALA A 126 -7.47 -7.78 -8.94
N LEU A 127 -6.75 -7.63 -7.83
CA LEU A 127 -5.36 -8.05 -7.74
C LEU A 127 -5.21 -9.57 -7.93
N LEU A 128 -6.06 -10.37 -7.28
CA LEU A 128 -6.05 -11.83 -7.38
C LEU A 128 -6.37 -12.31 -8.80
N GLU A 129 -7.32 -11.67 -9.48
CA GLU A 129 -7.64 -11.95 -10.87
C GLU A 129 -6.39 -11.78 -11.77
N GLN A 130 -5.69 -10.66 -11.61
CA GLN A 130 -4.50 -10.35 -12.40
C GLN A 130 -3.33 -11.29 -12.07
N LEU A 131 -3.12 -11.61 -10.79
CA LEU A 131 -2.14 -12.61 -10.36
C LEU A 131 -2.40 -13.96 -11.03
N ASN A 132 -3.65 -14.41 -11.04
CA ASN A 132 -4.04 -15.67 -11.66
C ASN A 132 -3.88 -15.64 -13.19
N ARG A 133 -4.28 -14.54 -13.85
CA ARG A 133 -4.13 -14.35 -15.29
C ARG A 133 -2.66 -14.45 -15.71
N ILE A 134 -1.78 -13.70 -15.06
CA ILE A 134 -0.35 -13.67 -15.37
C ILE A 134 0.32 -15.01 -15.04
N LYS A 135 0.02 -15.60 -13.87
CA LYS A 135 0.56 -16.92 -13.49
C LYS A 135 0.13 -18.02 -14.44
N LYS A 136 -1.13 -18.01 -14.91
CA LYS A 136 -1.62 -18.97 -15.92
C LYS A 136 -0.84 -18.87 -17.24
N LYS A 137 -0.45 -17.66 -17.64
CA LYS A 137 0.29 -17.42 -18.89
C LYS A 137 1.77 -17.74 -18.78
N TYR A 138 2.43 -17.32 -17.71
CA TYR A 138 3.89 -17.36 -17.58
C TYR A 138 4.41 -18.44 -16.63
N GLY A 139 3.54 -19.11 -15.87
CA GLY A 139 3.91 -20.04 -14.80
C GLY A 139 4.43 -19.36 -13.53
N ILE A 140 4.82 -18.09 -13.64
CA ILE A 140 5.33 -17.24 -12.56
C ILE A 140 4.70 -15.84 -12.65
N VAL A 141 4.58 -15.18 -11.52
CA VAL A 141 4.20 -13.77 -11.42
C VAL A 141 5.05 -13.10 -10.34
N LEU A 142 5.56 -11.92 -10.63
CA LEU A 142 6.21 -11.05 -9.66
C LEU A 142 5.27 -9.89 -9.34
N LEU A 143 4.75 -9.86 -8.12
CA LEU A 143 4.05 -8.69 -7.60
C LEU A 143 5.05 -7.75 -6.95
N PHE A 144 5.17 -6.55 -7.50
CA PHE A 144 5.86 -5.44 -6.85
C PHE A 144 4.80 -4.55 -6.19
N ASP A 145 4.76 -4.55 -4.86
CA ASP A 145 3.86 -3.68 -4.11
C ASP A 145 4.51 -2.30 -3.93
N CYS A 146 3.98 -1.31 -4.64
CA CYS A 146 4.60 -0.02 -4.86
C CYS A 146 4.12 0.98 -3.80
N HIS A 147 5.07 1.46 -2.98
CA HIS A 147 4.78 2.45 -1.94
C HIS A 147 5.74 3.64 -1.99
N SER A 148 5.32 4.73 -1.36
CA SER A 148 6.15 5.87 -0.97
C SER A 148 5.79 6.28 0.45
N ILE A 149 6.77 6.77 1.20
CA ILE A 149 6.56 7.13 2.60
C ILE A 149 7.41 8.34 2.97
N ARG A 150 6.94 9.12 3.95
CA ARG A 150 7.70 10.25 4.49
C ARG A 150 9.03 9.73 5.08
N SER A 151 10.12 10.45 4.80
CA SER A 151 11.47 10.04 5.19
C SER A 151 11.71 10.01 6.70
N TYR A 152 10.85 10.64 7.50
CA TYR A 152 10.98 10.67 8.96
C TYR A 152 9.62 10.48 9.62
N LEU A 153 9.45 9.34 10.30
CA LEU A 153 8.21 8.93 10.98
C LEU A 153 8.58 8.19 12.29
N PRO A 154 8.89 8.94 13.37
CA PRO A 154 9.46 8.38 14.59
C PRO A 154 8.55 7.39 15.32
N ASN A 155 7.24 7.47 15.13
CA ASN A 155 6.29 6.52 15.71
C ASN A 155 6.31 5.14 15.03
N LEU A 156 6.82 5.06 13.80
CA LEU A 156 6.82 3.84 13.00
C LEU A 156 8.22 3.27 12.79
N PHE A 157 9.24 4.14 12.76
CA PHE A 157 10.62 3.79 12.43
C PHE A 157 11.61 4.57 13.28
N GLU A 158 12.72 3.91 13.62
CA GLU A 158 13.88 4.57 14.22
C GLU A 158 14.67 5.31 13.14
N GLY A 159 14.90 6.61 13.35
CA GLY A 159 15.71 7.46 12.48
C GLY A 159 15.06 7.79 11.13
N ALA A 160 15.86 8.39 10.25
CA ALA A 160 15.44 8.68 8.89
C ALA A 160 15.47 7.41 8.03
N LEU A 161 14.43 7.21 7.22
CA LEU A 161 14.38 6.16 6.21
C LEU A 161 15.29 6.50 5.03
N PRO A 162 15.95 5.50 4.43
CA PRO A 162 16.68 5.69 3.18
C PRO A 162 15.72 5.93 2.02
N GLU A 163 16.26 6.36 0.88
CA GLU A 163 15.46 6.65 -0.32
C GLU A 163 14.76 5.40 -0.88
N LEU A 164 15.37 4.21 -0.71
CA LEU A 164 14.79 2.94 -1.16
C LEU A 164 14.69 1.93 -0.01
N ASN A 165 13.51 1.34 0.16
CA ASN A 165 13.28 0.27 1.13
C ASN A 165 12.69 -0.95 0.41
N LEU A 166 13.38 -2.09 0.49
CA LEU A 166 12.90 -3.36 -0.09
C LEU A 166 12.45 -4.32 1.02
N GLY A 167 11.17 -4.69 0.99
CA GLY A 167 10.56 -5.59 1.95
C GLY A 167 10.31 -6.99 1.38
N THR A 168 10.68 -8.04 2.13
CA THR A 168 10.47 -9.45 1.70
C THR A 168 9.85 -10.36 2.77
N ASN A 169 9.30 -9.78 3.83
CA ASN A 169 8.72 -10.50 4.97
C ASN A 169 9.68 -11.55 5.53
N ASN A 170 10.93 -11.12 5.81
CA ASN A 170 12.03 -12.01 6.17
C ASN A 170 12.33 -13.10 5.12
N GLY A 171 12.29 -12.73 3.84
CA GLY A 171 12.53 -13.66 2.71
C GLY A 171 11.39 -14.64 2.43
N LYS A 172 10.21 -14.48 3.05
CA LYS A 172 9.06 -15.37 2.86
C LYS A 172 8.17 -14.97 1.68
N SER A 173 8.19 -13.71 1.26
CA SER A 173 7.32 -13.20 0.18
C SER A 173 8.02 -13.05 -1.17
N CYS A 174 9.33 -13.23 -1.25
CA CYS A 174 10.10 -13.10 -2.49
C CYS A 174 11.26 -14.11 -2.53
N ASP A 175 11.51 -14.70 -3.70
CA ASP A 175 12.67 -15.57 -3.91
C ASP A 175 13.96 -14.77 -3.74
N SER A 176 14.93 -15.33 -2.99
CA SER A 176 16.17 -14.65 -2.65
C SER A 176 17.00 -14.25 -3.88
N LYS A 177 16.85 -14.96 -5.02
CA LYS A 177 17.51 -14.60 -6.28
C LYS A 177 16.91 -13.33 -6.87
N ILE A 178 15.59 -13.14 -6.79
CA ILE A 178 14.90 -11.93 -7.26
C ILE A 178 15.27 -10.75 -6.36
N GLU A 179 15.19 -10.94 -5.04
CA GLU A 179 15.63 -9.93 -4.06
C GLU A 179 17.06 -9.48 -4.35
N LYS A 180 17.98 -10.44 -4.56
CA LYS A 180 19.39 -10.14 -4.85
C LYS A 180 19.55 -9.30 -6.12
N VAL A 181 18.83 -9.60 -7.20
CA VAL A 181 18.93 -8.81 -8.45
C VAL A 181 18.51 -7.36 -8.21
N ALA A 182 17.41 -7.11 -7.50
CA ALA A 182 16.96 -5.74 -7.21
C ALA A 182 18.02 -4.96 -6.41
N ILE A 183 18.63 -5.63 -5.43
CA ILE A 183 19.62 -5.03 -4.53
C ILE A 183 20.93 -4.74 -5.25
N ASP A 184 21.46 -5.74 -5.96
CA ASP A 184 22.69 -5.59 -6.73
C ASP A 184 22.55 -4.44 -7.75
N MET A 185 21.35 -4.23 -8.29
CA MET A 185 21.11 -3.11 -9.21
C MET A 185 21.08 -1.74 -8.52
N CYS A 186 20.46 -1.62 -7.35
CA CYS A 186 20.49 -0.38 -6.57
C CYS A 186 21.91 -0.04 -6.11
N GLU A 187 22.65 -1.03 -5.63
CA GLU A 187 24.05 -0.87 -5.19
C GLU A 187 24.97 -0.45 -6.35
N LYS A 188 24.78 -1.05 -7.53
CA LYS A 188 25.54 -0.70 -8.74
C LYS A 188 25.26 0.71 -9.24
N ASP A 189 24.01 1.18 -9.15
CA ASP A 189 23.65 2.55 -9.54
C ASP A 189 24.26 3.59 -8.58
N GLY A 190 24.22 3.31 -7.27
CA GLY A 190 24.93 4.07 -6.25
C GLY A 190 24.38 5.47 -5.94
N ARG A 191 23.33 5.94 -6.64
CA ARG A 191 22.74 7.27 -6.40
C ARG A 191 21.85 7.35 -5.18
N TYR A 192 21.32 6.23 -4.72
CA TYR A 192 20.33 6.15 -3.64
C TYR A 192 20.82 5.25 -2.52
N LYS A 193 20.56 5.63 -1.26
CA LYS A 193 20.76 4.71 -0.15
C LYS A 193 19.59 3.73 -0.12
N MET A 194 19.90 2.49 0.24
CA MET A 194 18.90 1.43 0.29
C MET A 194 19.00 0.67 1.61
N ARG A 195 17.86 0.20 2.11
CA ARG A 195 17.76 -0.76 3.22
C ARG A 195 16.90 -1.95 2.84
N ARG A 196 17.34 -3.14 3.26
CA ARG A 196 16.49 -4.33 3.35
C ARG A 196 15.65 -4.24 4.63
N THR A 197 14.35 -4.34 4.51
CA THR A 197 13.44 -4.35 5.66
C THR A 197 12.74 -5.69 5.82
N LYS A 198 12.45 -6.03 7.07
CA LYS A 198 11.71 -7.24 7.45
C LYS A 198 10.21 -7.08 7.21
N ARG A 199 9.73 -5.85 7.03
CA ARG A 199 8.32 -5.51 6.81
C ARG A 199 7.98 -5.58 5.32
N VAL A 200 6.74 -5.92 5.01
CA VAL A 200 5.99 -5.80 3.75
C VAL A 200 4.63 -5.23 4.12
#